data_AF-A0A2G2F2B1-F1
#
_entry.id   AF-A0A2G2F2B1-F1
#
_cell.length_a   1.000
_cell.length_b   1.000
_cell.length_c   1.000
_cell.angle_alpha   90.00
_cell.angle_beta   90.00
_cell.angle_gamma   90.00
#
_symmetry.space_group_name_H-M   'P 1'
#
loop_
_entity.id
_entity.type
_entity.pdbx_description
1 polymer ?
#
loop_
_entity_poly.entity_id
_entity_poly.type
_entity_poly.pdbx_seq_one_letter_code
_entity_poly.pdbx_strand_id
1 'polypeptide(L)'
;MEQLRKVVAVGCLTYFIYGITSAFQLGTFLPPIPLKPFLYLLFVVVGLVYALRFKTHFISYALLSWLVLYALNSHAFLEISLNTKSMLYYEEYISVFVSLVMMLMYTLHSVFLLFGVVKENKRLAILFLPLIGGIAFHFIDSTLLPFNIIIICWTLFVFILERTFAEKRSNLFKLNSILYGVGVIEAVEMVSFFF
;
A
#
# COMPACT_ATOMS: atom_id res chain seq x y z
N MET A 1 -2.32 18.38 6.57
CA MET A 1 -3.18 17.18 6.70
C MET A 1 -4.32 17.20 5.68
N GLU A 2 -5.15 18.24 5.65
CA GLU A 2 -6.26 18.32 4.70
C GLU A 2 -5.82 18.30 3.23
N GLN A 3 -4.76 19.05 2.90
CA GLN A 3 -4.16 19.05 1.56
C GLN A 3 -3.63 17.67 1.13
N LEU A 4 -2.97 16.91 2.01
CA LEU A 4 -2.53 15.53 1.72
C LEU A 4 -3.73 14.63 1.38
N ARG A 5 -4.81 14.72 2.17
CA ARG A 5 -6.05 13.97 1.92
C ARG A 5 -6.65 14.33 0.57
N LYS A 6 -6.65 15.61 0.19
CA LYS A 6 -7.14 16.08 -1.11
C LYS A 6 -6.33 15.50 -2.26
N VAL A 7 -5.00 15.55 -2.19
CA VAL A 7 -4.12 14.99 -3.24
C VAL A 7 -4.35 13.48 -3.39
N VAL A 8 -4.40 12.74 -2.27
CA VAL A 8 -4.68 11.30 -2.32
C VAL A 8 -6.06 11.02 -2.88
N ALA A 9 -7.10 11.75 -2.45
CA ALA A 9 -8.46 11.57 -2.95
C ALA A 9 -8.56 11.83 -4.45
N VAL A 10 -7.91 12.87 -4.96
CA VAL A 10 -7.85 13.16 -6.41
C VAL A 10 -7.15 12.02 -7.14
N GLY A 11 -6.00 11.53 -6.64
CA GLY A 11 -5.31 10.38 -7.23
C GLY A 11 -6.17 9.12 -7.28
N CYS A 12 -6.88 8.80 -6.20
CA CYS A 12 -7.81 7.66 -6.15
C CYS A 12 -8.98 7.84 -7.12
N LEU A 13 -9.54 9.05 -7.23
CA LEU A 13 -10.62 9.34 -8.17
C LEU A 13 -10.14 9.20 -9.62
N THR A 14 -8.94 9.69 -9.93
CA THR A 14 -8.30 9.51 -11.24
C THR A 14 -8.14 8.03 -11.56
N TYR A 15 -7.66 7.22 -10.60
CA TYR A 15 -7.52 5.78 -10.79
C TYR A 15 -8.86 5.06 -10.95
N PHE A 16 -9.87 5.46 -10.19
CA PHE A 16 -11.22 4.90 -10.29
C PHE A 16 -11.84 5.15 -11.66
N ILE A 17 -11.75 6.39 -12.17
CA ILE A 17 -12.22 6.74 -13.51
C ILE A 17 -11.44 5.91 -14.55
N TYR A 18 -10.11 5.81 -14.41
CA TYR A 18 -9.29 4.97 -15.28
C TYR A 18 -9.75 3.50 -15.27
N GLY A 19 -9.95 2.90 -14.10
CA GLY A 19 -10.42 1.52 -13.94
C GLY A 19 -11.80 1.29 -14.57
N ILE A 20 -12.74 2.22 -14.39
CA ILE A 20 -14.05 2.18 -15.05
C ILE A 20 -13.88 2.24 -16.57
N THR A 21 -13.13 3.21 -17.09
CA THR A 21 -12.96 3.36 -18.55
C THR A 21 -12.30 2.14 -19.18
N SER A 22 -11.38 1.50 -18.46
CA SER A 22 -10.72 0.25 -18.88
C SER A 22 -11.69 -0.93 -18.87
N ALA A 23 -12.49 -1.10 -17.83
CA ALA A 23 -13.45 -2.20 -17.70
C ALA A 23 -14.53 -2.17 -18.79
N PHE A 24 -15.03 -0.97 -19.14
CA PHE A 24 -16.00 -0.82 -20.22
C PHE A 24 -15.39 -0.79 -21.63
N GLN A 25 -14.07 -1.02 -21.77
CA GLN A 25 -13.32 -0.92 -23.03
C GLN A 25 -13.57 0.40 -23.78
N LEU A 26 -13.92 1.47 -23.06
CA LEU A 26 -14.34 2.76 -23.63
C LEU A 26 -13.19 3.54 -24.29
N GLY A 27 -11.95 3.05 -24.18
CA GLY A 27 -10.77 3.67 -24.77
C GLY A 27 -9.84 2.67 -25.45
N THR A 28 -9.81 2.70 -26.79
CA THR A 28 -8.77 2.10 -27.64
C THR A 28 -7.59 3.04 -27.91
N PHE A 29 -7.47 4.18 -27.20
CA PHE A 29 -6.62 5.30 -27.64
C PHE A 29 -5.53 5.80 -26.68
N LEU A 30 -5.47 5.31 -25.43
CA LEU A 30 -4.33 5.61 -24.55
C LEU A 30 -3.47 4.35 -24.46
N PRO A 31 -2.16 4.41 -24.76
CA PRO A 31 -1.28 3.28 -24.45
C PRO A 31 -1.46 2.92 -22.97
N PRO A 32 -1.39 1.64 -22.59
CA PRO A 32 -1.60 1.22 -21.20
C PRO A 32 -0.47 1.78 -20.33
N ILE A 33 -0.62 3.03 -19.90
CA ILE A 33 0.29 3.66 -18.96
C ILE A 33 0.00 2.99 -17.60
N PRO A 34 1.00 2.45 -16.91
CA PRO A 34 0.84 1.81 -15.62
C PRO A 34 0.60 2.89 -14.58
N LEU A 35 -0.63 3.41 -14.54
CA LEU A 35 -1.00 4.55 -13.74
C LEU A 35 -0.82 4.28 -12.24
N LYS A 36 -1.06 3.03 -11.81
CA LYS A 36 -0.92 2.56 -10.42
C LYS A 36 0.46 2.85 -9.81
N PRO A 37 1.59 2.36 -10.36
CA PRO A 37 2.91 2.63 -9.78
C PRO A 37 3.27 4.12 -9.79
N PHE A 38 2.86 4.89 -10.80
CA PHE A 38 3.10 6.33 -10.82
C PHE A 38 2.30 7.08 -9.75
N LEU A 39 1.05 6.70 -9.50
CA LEU A 39 0.25 7.26 -8.41
C LEU A 39 0.85 6.93 -7.04
N TYR A 40 1.39 5.72 -6.86
CA TYR A 40 2.09 5.36 -5.63
C TYR A 40 3.36 6.17 -5.41
N LEU A 41 4.17 6.36 -6.45
CA LEU A 41 5.34 7.23 -6.38
C LEU A 41 4.95 8.69 -6.08
N LEU A 42 3.87 9.20 -6.68
CA LEU A 42 3.32 10.52 -6.36
C LEU A 42 2.93 10.61 -4.87
N PHE A 43 2.23 9.59 -4.34
CA PHE A 43 1.86 9.54 -2.93
C PHE A 43 3.08 9.48 -2.02
N VAL A 44 4.14 8.75 -2.40
CA VAL A 44 5.41 8.74 -1.68
C VAL A 44 6.01 10.14 -1.65
N VAL A 45 6.19 10.80 -2.79
CA VAL A 45 6.81 12.13 -2.88
C VAL A 45 6.08 13.13 -2.00
N VAL A 46 4.75 13.19 -2.15
CA VAL A 46 3.90 14.08 -1.34
C VAL A 46 4.01 13.69 0.14
N GLY A 47 3.94 12.40 0.46
CA GLY A 47 4.10 11.88 1.83
C GLY A 47 5.42 12.26 2.47
N LEU A 48 6.53 12.23 1.72
CA LEU A 48 7.87 12.56 2.17
C LEU A 48 7.99 14.07 2.45
N VAL A 49 7.42 14.92 1.58
CA VAL A 49 7.33 16.37 1.80
C VAL A 49 6.55 16.68 3.09
N TYR A 50 5.42 15.99 3.33
CA TYR A 50 4.67 16.14 4.58
C TYR A 50 5.41 15.59 5.79
N ALA A 51 6.09 14.45 5.65
CA ALA A 51 6.87 13.82 6.71
C ALA A 51 7.96 14.74 7.25
N LEU A 52 8.73 15.34 6.34
CA LEU A 52 9.79 16.31 6.64
C LEU A 52 9.24 17.57 7.31
N ARG A 53 8.14 18.12 6.77
CA ARG A 53 7.53 19.36 7.30
C ARG A 53 6.94 19.19 8.70
N PHE A 54 6.34 18.03 9.00
CA PHE A 54 5.57 17.81 10.23
C PHE A 54 6.25 16.87 11.24
N LYS A 55 7.53 16.54 11.04
CA LYS A 55 8.36 15.64 11.88
C LYS A 55 7.59 14.38 12.28
N THR A 56 7.18 13.60 11.28
CA THR A 56 6.40 12.37 11.50
C THR A 56 7.21 11.28 12.21
N HIS A 57 6.50 10.33 12.81
CA HIS A 57 7.12 9.20 13.51
C HIS A 57 7.85 8.26 12.53
N PHE A 58 8.84 7.50 13.02
CA PHE A 58 9.62 6.54 12.22
C PHE A 58 8.74 5.53 11.45
N ILE A 59 7.57 5.19 12.00
CA ILE A 59 6.57 4.30 11.41
C ILE A 59 6.10 4.81 10.05
N SER A 60 5.93 6.12 9.92
CA SER A 60 5.52 6.76 8.67
C SER A 60 6.58 6.62 7.58
N TYR A 61 7.88 6.59 7.94
CA TYR A 61 8.95 6.34 6.97
C TYR A 61 8.99 4.87 6.53
N ALA A 62 8.73 3.92 7.44
CA ALA A 62 8.60 2.51 7.09
C ALA A 62 7.45 2.26 6.11
N LEU A 63 6.32 2.97 6.28
CA LEU A 63 5.20 2.95 5.33
C LEU A 63 5.61 3.49 3.95
N LEU A 64 6.32 4.63 3.92
CA LEU A 64 6.77 5.24 2.66
C LEU A 64 7.81 4.37 1.94
N SER A 65 8.78 3.80 2.66
CA SER A 65 9.76 2.89 2.06
C SER A 65 9.11 1.63 1.52
N TRP A 66 8.13 1.09 2.23
CA TRP A 66 7.32 -0.03 1.75
C TRP A 66 6.60 0.34 0.46
N LEU A 67 5.96 1.52 0.40
CA LEU A 67 5.22 1.96 -0.78
C LEU A 67 6.12 2.19 -2.01
N VAL A 68 7.35 2.68 -1.80
CA VAL A 68 8.35 2.77 -2.89
C VAL A 68 8.66 1.38 -3.45
N LEU A 69 8.99 0.43 -2.59
CA LEU A 69 9.28 -0.93 -3.03
C LEU A 69 8.09 -1.56 -3.75
N TYR A 70 6.88 -1.34 -3.23
CA TYR A 70 5.65 -1.83 -3.83
C TYR A 70 5.37 -1.23 -5.20
N ALA A 71 5.60 0.08 -5.38
CA ALA A 71 5.44 0.75 -6.66
C ALA A 71 6.47 0.26 -7.70
N LEU A 72 7.74 0.16 -7.31
CA LEU A 72 8.82 -0.24 -8.22
C LEU A 72 8.77 -1.73 -8.59
N ASN A 73 8.23 -2.58 -7.72
CA ASN A 73 8.05 -4.02 -7.97
C ASN A 73 6.76 -4.34 -8.75
N SER A 74 5.97 -3.33 -9.13
CA SER A 74 4.81 -3.56 -9.99
C SER A 74 5.28 -4.06 -11.36
N HIS A 75 4.72 -5.20 -11.81
CA HIS A 75 5.05 -5.79 -13.12
C HIS A 75 4.96 -4.75 -14.24
N ALA A 76 3.90 -3.94 -14.25
CA ALA A 76 3.68 -2.93 -15.28
C ALA A 76 4.70 -1.77 -15.22
N PHE A 77 5.30 -1.50 -14.05
CA PHE A 77 6.42 -0.55 -13.94
C PHE A 77 7.72 -1.16 -14.49
N LEU A 78 7.96 -2.43 -14.18
CA LEU A 78 9.14 -3.17 -14.64
C LEU A 78 9.15 -3.33 -16.16
N GLU A 79 8.00 -3.61 -16.78
CA GLU A 79 7.85 -3.72 -18.24
C GLU A 79 8.24 -2.44 -18.99
N ILE A 80 7.97 -1.27 -18.41
CA ILE A 80 8.33 0.02 -19.02
C ILE A 80 9.79 0.39 -18.73
N SER A 81 10.33 -0.05 -17.59
CA SER A 81 11.64 0.38 -17.12
C SER A 81 12.78 -0.55 -17.57
N LEU A 82 12.48 -1.82 -17.85
CA LEU A 82 13.46 -2.86 -18.16
C LEU A 82 13.23 -3.42 -19.57
N ASN A 83 14.31 -3.86 -20.20
CA ASN A 83 14.19 -4.70 -21.40
C ASN A 83 13.82 -6.14 -21.03
N THR A 84 13.34 -6.93 -22.01
CA THR A 84 12.85 -8.30 -21.80
C THR A 84 13.88 -9.21 -21.11
N LYS A 85 15.17 -9.09 -21.45
CA LYS A 85 16.23 -9.91 -20.85
C LYS A 85 16.43 -9.59 -19.37
N SER A 86 16.39 -8.30 -19.02
CA SER A 86 16.49 -7.83 -17.64
C SER A 86 15.24 -8.16 -16.83
N MET A 87 14.07 -8.18 -17.45
CA MET A 87 12.81 -8.57 -16.82
C MET A 87 12.81 -10.06 -16.43
N LEU A 88 13.22 -10.96 -17.34
CA LEU A 88 13.34 -12.39 -17.03
C LEU A 88 14.33 -12.64 -15.88
N TYR A 89 15.49 -11.97 -15.91
CA TYR A 89 16.46 -12.05 -14.81
C TYR A 89 15.88 -11.53 -13.48
N TYR A 90 15.09 -10.46 -13.53
CA TYR A 90 14.43 -9.91 -12.36
C TYR A 90 13.43 -10.90 -11.75
N GLU A 91 12.57 -11.48 -12.58
CA GLU A 91 11.55 -12.44 -12.16
C GLU A 91 12.17 -13.68 -11.53
N GLU A 92 13.25 -14.20 -12.13
CA GLU A 92 13.90 -15.43 -11.68
C GLU A 92 14.73 -15.25 -10.40
N TYR A 93 15.43 -14.11 -10.26
CA TYR A 93 16.44 -13.95 -9.19
C TYR A 93 16.14 -12.85 -8.18
N ILE A 94 15.39 -11.80 -8.53
CA ILE A 94 15.26 -10.58 -7.70
C ILE A 94 13.88 -10.49 -7.05
N SER A 95 12.83 -10.90 -7.76
CA SER A 95 11.42 -10.77 -7.34
C SER A 95 11.14 -11.36 -5.96
N VAL A 96 11.75 -12.51 -5.66
CA VAL A 96 11.62 -13.22 -4.37
C VAL A 96 12.21 -12.38 -3.23
N PHE A 97 13.40 -11.82 -3.42
CA PHE A 97 14.05 -10.98 -2.39
C PHE A 97 13.27 -9.69 -2.16
N VAL A 98 12.81 -9.03 -3.23
CA VAL A 98 12.02 -7.79 -3.12
C VAL A 98 10.70 -8.07 -2.40
N SER A 99 10.04 -9.18 -2.72
CA SER A 99 8.82 -9.62 -2.02
C SER A 99 9.06 -9.87 -0.53
N LEU A 100 10.18 -10.51 -0.18
CA LEU A 100 10.56 -10.75 1.21
C LEU A 100 10.82 -9.42 1.96
N VAL A 101 11.51 -8.46 1.34
CA VAL A 101 11.74 -7.14 1.92
C VAL A 101 10.42 -6.38 2.10
N MET A 102 9.50 -6.42 1.13
CA MET A 102 8.18 -5.81 1.26
C MET A 102 7.40 -6.41 2.45
N MET A 103 7.41 -7.73 2.61
CA MET A 103 6.77 -8.41 3.73
C MET A 103 7.39 -8.03 5.08
N LEU A 104 8.72 -7.93 5.13
CA LEU A 104 9.45 -7.51 6.32
C LEU A 104 9.05 -6.09 6.73
N MET A 105 9.01 -5.15 5.78
CA MET A 105 8.62 -3.75 6.04
C MET A 105 7.16 -3.64 6.51
N TYR A 106 6.25 -4.40 5.89
CA TYR A 106 4.86 -4.51 6.34
C TYR A 106 4.75 -5.03 7.78
N THR A 107 5.51 -6.09 8.10
CA THR A 107 5.54 -6.69 9.44
C THR A 107 6.09 -5.71 10.46
N LEU A 108 7.19 -5.03 10.14
CA LEU A 108 7.78 -4.00 11.00
C LEU A 108 6.79 -2.87 11.28
N HIS A 109 6.10 -2.35 10.26
CA HIS A 109 5.06 -1.33 10.45
C HIS A 109 3.96 -1.82 11.39
N SER A 110 3.49 -3.05 11.20
CA SER A 110 2.45 -3.66 12.03
C SER A 110 2.90 -3.87 13.48
N VAL A 111 4.15 -4.32 13.69
CA VAL A 111 4.76 -4.46 15.02
C VAL A 111 4.92 -3.10 15.70
N PHE A 112 5.34 -2.07 14.99
CA PHE A 112 5.45 -0.73 15.58
C PHE A 112 4.08 -0.15 15.94
N LEU A 113 3.05 -0.38 15.12
CA LEU A 113 1.66 -0.04 15.48
C LEU A 113 1.21 -0.80 16.72
N LEU A 114 1.51 -2.10 16.82
CA LEU A 114 1.21 -2.93 17.99
C LEU A 114 1.86 -2.33 19.25
N PHE A 115 3.15 -2.01 19.21
CA PHE A 115 3.83 -1.37 20.34
C PHE A 115 3.22 0.00 20.70
N GLY A 116 2.74 0.74 19.69
CA GLY A 116 2.03 2.01 19.90
C GLY A 116 0.68 1.82 20.63
N VAL A 117 -0.10 0.81 20.25
CA VAL A 117 -1.46 0.54 20.75
C VAL A 117 -1.45 -0.22 22.09
N VAL A 118 -0.55 -1.18 22.27
CA VAL A 118 -0.46 -2.01 23.49
C VAL A 118 -0.08 -1.20 24.73
N LYS A 119 0.65 -0.09 24.54
CA LYS A 119 0.91 0.88 25.62
C LYS A 119 -0.36 1.50 26.16
N GLU A 120 -1.41 1.61 25.34
CA GLU A 120 -2.70 2.21 25.72
C GLU A 120 -3.68 1.14 26.22
N ASN A 121 -3.78 -0.01 25.54
CA ASN A 121 -4.63 -1.13 25.97
C ASN A 121 -4.09 -2.48 25.48
N LYS A 122 -3.59 -3.30 26.42
CA LYS A 122 -3.00 -4.61 26.13
C LYS A 122 -3.97 -5.60 25.49
N ARG A 123 -5.28 -5.50 25.76
CA ARG A 123 -6.29 -6.44 25.22
C ARG A 123 -6.43 -6.36 23.70
N LEU A 124 -6.01 -5.24 23.10
CA LEU A 124 -6.10 -5.00 21.67
C LEU A 124 -4.95 -5.62 20.87
N ALA A 125 -3.95 -6.21 21.54
CA ALA A 125 -2.94 -7.02 20.88
C ALA A 125 -3.57 -8.16 20.05
N ILE A 126 -4.71 -8.68 20.50
CA ILE A 126 -5.47 -9.73 19.82
C ILE A 126 -5.91 -9.30 18.42
N LEU A 127 -6.17 -8.01 18.19
CA LEU A 127 -6.59 -7.50 16.87
C LEU A 127 -5.48 -7.60 15.81
N PHE A 128 -4.22 -7.79 16.21
CA PHE A 128 -3.10 -7.99 15.29
C PHE A 128 -2.92 -9.46 14.87
N LEU A 129 -3.58 -10.42 15.55
CA LEU A 129 -3.47 -11.85 15.23
C LEU A 129 -3.94 -12.20 13.81
N PRO A 130 -5.09 -11.71 13.31
CA PRO A 130 -5.51 -11.97 11.94
C PRO A 130 -4.53 -11.42 10.91
N LEU A 131 -3.88 -10.31 11.24
CA LEU A 131 -2.92 -9.64 10.36
C LEU A 131 -1.61 -10.43 10.24
N ILE A 132 -1.12 -10.96 11.35
CA ILE A 132 0.06 -11.83 11.42
C ILE A 132 -0.26 -13.20 10.77
N GLY A 133 -1.45 -13.73 11.04
CA GLY A 133 -1.95 -14.96 10.42
C GLY A 133 -2.03 -14.83 8.90
N GLY A 134 -2.54 -13.71 8.38
CA GLY A 134 -2.62 -13.46 6.94
C GLY A 134 -1.26 -13.48 6.22
N ILE A 135 -0.21 -12.93 6.86
CA ILE A 135 1.16 -13.03 6.32
C ILE A 135 1.62 -14.49 6.31
N ALA A 136 1.43 -15.21 7.42
CA ALA A 136 1.86 -16.60 7.53
C ALA A 136 1.19 -17.49 6.48
N PHE A 137 -0.12 -17.30 6.24
CA PHE A 137 -0.86 -18.01 5.19
C PHE A 137 -0.34 -17.70 3.79
N HIS A 138 -0.01 -16.44 3.50
CA HIS A 138 0.55 -16.07 2.19
C HIS A 138 1.89 -16.75 1.88
N PHE A 139 2.73 -16.98 2.90
CA PHE A 139 3.99 -17.71 2.73
C PHE A 139 3.82 -19.22 2.55
N ILE A 140 2.78 -19.80 3.17
CA ILE A 140 2.49 -21.23 3.05
C ILE A 140 1.83 -21.52 1.71
N ASP A 141 0.88 -20.67 1.29
CA ASP A 141 0.17 -20.81 0.04
C ASP A 141 -0.19 -19.43 -0.55
N SER A 142 0.71 -18.95 -1.41
CA SER A 142 0.56 -17.67 -2.11
C SER A 142 -0.63 -17.63 -3.08
N THR A 143 -1.23 -18.77 -3.41
CA THR A 143 -2.34 -18.86 -4.36
C THR A 143 -3.70 -18.62 -3.72
N LEU A 144 -3.87 -18.93 -2.43
CA LEU A 144 -5.14 -18.82 -1.72
C LEU A 144 -5.46 -17.39 -1.25
N LEU A 145 -4.44 -16.61 -0.90
CA LEU A 145 -4.61 -15.24 -0.41
C LEU A 145 -3.71 -14.26 -1.18
N PRO A 146 -4.21 -13.64 -2.27
CA PRO A 146 -3.44 -12.66 -3.01
C PRO A 146 -3.08 -11.46 -2.14
N PHE A 147 -1.88 -10.93 -2.35
CA PHE A 147 -1.31 -9.87 -1.51
C PHE A 147 -2.16 -8.60 -1.48
N ASN A 148 -2.91 -8.31 -2.56
CA ASN A 148 -3.83 -7.18 -2.65
C ASN A 148 -4.92 -7.24 -1.55
N ILE A 149 -5.43 -8.45 -1.22
CA ILE A 149 -6.38 -8.63 -0.11
C ILE A 149 -5.72 -8.30 1.22
N ILE A 150 -4.46 -8.69 1.41
CA ILE A 150 -3.71 -8.39 2.64
C ILE A 150 -3.56 -6.87 2.80
N ILE A 151 -3.27 -6.15 1.71
CA ILE A 151 -3.17 -4.68 1.72
C ILE A 151 -4.52 -4.05 2.06
N ILE A 152 -5.63 -4.52 1.47
CA ILE A 152 -6.97 -4.03 1.77
C ILE A 152 -7.32 -4.25 3.26
N CYS A 153 -7.11 -5.48 3.76
CA CYS A 153 -7.33 -5.82 5.17
C CYS A 153 -6.47 -4.98 6.12
N TRP A 154 -5.22 -4.75 5.77
CA TRP A 154 -4.32 -3.89 6.54
C TRP A 154 -4.78 -2.44 6.56
N THR A 155 -5.23 -1.93 5.43
CA THR A 155 -5.77 -0.58 5.30
C THR A 155 -7.00 -0.39 6.19
N LEU A 156 -7.93 -1.34 6.16
CA LEU A 156 -9.11 -1.36 7.03
C LEU A 156 -8.74 -1.46 8.51
N PHE A 157 -7.76 -2.30 8.83
CA PHE A 157 -7.27 -2.44 10.19
C PHE A 157 -6.67 -1.12 10.73
N VAL A 158 -5.80 -0.47 9.95
CA VAL A 158 -5.23 0.83 10.32
C VAL A 158 -6.31 1.92 10.41
N PHE A 159 -7.37 1.85 9.61
CA PHE A 159 -8.54 2.72 9.75
C PHE A 159 -9.25 2.56 11.09
N ILE A 160 -9.51 1.32 11.51
CA ILE A 160 -10.12 1.04 12.82
C ILE A 160 -9.23 1.56 13.95
N LEU A 161 -7.90 1.36 13.85
CA LEU A 161 -6.96 1.87 14.83
C LEU A 161 -6.92 3.41 14.89
N GLU A 162 -6.91 4.10 13.74
CA GLU A 162 -6.95 5.56 13.70
C GLU A 162 -8.22 6.09 14.38
N ARG A 163 -9.39 5.52 14.06
CA ARG A 163 -10.66 5.93 14.67
C ARG A 163 -10.70 5.73 16.18
N THR A 164 -9.97 4.75 16.68
CA THR A 164 -9.93 4.42 18.12
C THR A 164 -8.87 5.25 18.87
N PHE A 165 -7.76 5.62 18.23
CA PHE A 165 -6.57 6.17 18.92
C PHE A 165 -6.07 7.53 18.41
N ALA A 166 -6.66 8.11 17.36
CA ALA A 166 -6.19 9.37 16.77
C ALA A 166 -6.09 10.51 17.79
N GLU A 167 -7.01 10.60 18.75
CA GLU A 167 -7.00 11.65 19.77
C GLU A 167 -5.77 11.54 20.68
N LYS A 168 -5.39 10.32 21.07
CA LYS A 168 -4.26 10.08 21.99
C LYS A 168 -2.91 10.04 21.27
N ARG A 169 -2.88 9.61 20.01
CA ARG A 169 -1.65 9.35 19.24
C ARG A 169 -1.74 9.85 17.79
N SER A 170 -2.19 11.08 17.60
CA SER A 170 -2.33 11.70 16.26
C SER A 170 -1.06 11.64 15.41
N ASN A 171 0.12 11.71 16.04
CA ASN A 171 1.42 11.61 15.36
C ASN A 171 1.68 10.25 14.69
N LEU A 172 1.09 9.15 15.19
CA LEU A 172 1.26 7.81 14.62
C LEU A 172 0.53 7.66 13.27
N PHE A 173 -0.56 8.40 13.09
CA PHE A 173 -1.50 8.21 11.98
C PHE A 173 -1.42 9.32 10.92
N LYS A 174 -0.39 10.18 10.98
CA LYS A 174 -0.26 11.36 10.12
C LYS A 174 -0.20 11.05 8.62
N LEU A 175 0.29 9.88 8.21
CA LEU A 175 0.37 9.50 6.78
C LEU A 175 -0.62 8.40 6.39
N ASN A 176 -1.54 8.03 7.28
CA ASN A 176 -2.52 6.97 7.00
C ASN A 176 -3.40 7.24 5.79
N SER A 177 -3.65 8.52 5.46
CA SER A 177 -4.40 8.86 4.26
C SER A 177 -3.76 8.27 2.99
N ILE A 178 -2.42 8.16 2.94
CA ILE A 178 -1.71 7.50 1.84
C ILE A 178 -2.03 6.01 1.81
N LEU A 179 -1.96 5.33 2.96
CA LEU A 179 -2.33 3.92 3.08
C LEU A 179 -3.78 3.68 2.66
N TYR A 180 -4.71 4.55 3.05
CA TYR A 180 -6.10 4.50 2.60
C TYR A 180 -6.22 4.65 1.09
N GLY A 181 -5.46 5.57 0.50
CA GLY A 181 -5.43 5.72 -0.95
C GLY A 181 -4.94 4.47 -1.67
N VAL A 182 -3.87 3.84 -1.16
CA VAL A 182 -3.33 2.58 -1.68
C VAL A 182 -4.38 1.48 -1.60
N GLY A 183 -5.02 1.27 -0.45
CA GLY A 183 -6.05 0.25 -0.30
C GLY A 183 -7.28 0.48 -1.18
N VAL A 184 -7.66 1.74 -1.45
CA VAL A 184 -8.72 2.06 -2.42
C VAL A 184 -8.29 1.66 -3.83
N ILE A 185 -7.07 2.00 -4.26
CA ILE A 185 -6.54 1.63 -5.58
C ILE A 185 -6.53 0.10 -5.75
N GLU A 186 -6.09 -0.66 -4.73
CA GLU A 186 -6.12 -2.13 -4.75
C GLU A 186 -7.54 -2.69 -4.86
N ALA A 187 -8.49 -2.11 -4.13
CA ALA A 187 -9.88 -2.53 -4.18
C ALA A 187 -10.51 -2.28 -5.56
N VAL A 188 -10.22 -1.13 -6.18
CA VAL A 188 -10.67 -0.82 -7.54
C VAL A 188 -10.10 -1.84 -8.52
N GLU A 189 -8.81 -2.13 -8.43
CA GLU A 189 -8.14 -3.07 -9.35
C GLU A 189 -8.70 -4.50 -9.23
N MET A 190 -8.95 -4.98 -8.01
CA MET A 190 -9.63 -6.25 -7.81
C MET A 190 -11.02 -6.27 -8.44
N VAL A 191 -11.83 -5.22 -8.24
CA VAL A 191 -13.19 -5.17 -8.79
C VAL A 191 -13.18 -5.06 -10.31
N SER A 192 -12.30 -4.23 -10.88
CA SER A 192 -12.18 -4.06 -12.33
C SER A 192 -11.71 -5.32 -13.06
N PHE A 193 -11.08 -6.28 -12.39
CA PHE A 193 -10.70 -7.56 -12.98
C PHE A 193 -11.88 -8.55 -13.13
N PHE A 194 -12.99 -8.32 -12.44
CA PHE A 194 -14.19 -9.18 -12.50
C PHE A 194 -15.19 -8.78 -13.60
N PHE A 195 -14.99 -7.65 -14.28
CA PHE A 195 -15.85 -7.12 -15.34
C PHE A 195 -15.09 -7.09 -16.67
#